data_AF-A0A2N6BC51-F1
#
_entry.id   AF-A0A2N6BC51-F1
#
_cell.length_a   1.000
_cell.length_b   1.000
_cell.length_c   1.000
_cell.angle_alpha   90.00
_cell.angle_beta   90.00
_cell.angle_gamma   90.00
#
_symmetry.space_group_name_H-M   'P 1'
#
loop_
_entity.id
_entity.type
_entity.pdbx_description
1 polymer ?
#
loop_
_entity_poly.entity_id
_entity_poly.type
_entity_poly.pdbx_seq_one_letter_code
_entity_poly.pdbx_strand_id
1 'polypeptide(L)'
;MKSPAKWPSANRRHQPTKGRLPGSLFFCITILLFLGGCASVGPTDDFSELVTIEGLVSLEGKGYKGANVSLYPLAEFTKPGEPAHLTQTESKESGVFLLKAPAGDYLITARSHSGDLFAFFGRNPLRAGAHQRGLTLPLVPAHPPIFLKNETDTSIITGRVLHQGNPVAGAKVALYLSAEAGFRGQPYDFSAPTDKDGKFSMIIDPGSYFATVKMRASGRDIGPLKPGDLFGIAPGLRMTIERGVTVNADIELLALPSREKQARFLTKFATVEGTVTDATGAPQAGMRAALYENKNMLGEPLLLSEPTGPDGKFNISTSLTGKLYLGVREFIGGPPSSGERVGFADGPDNGRFNLTPGVNVEGVKIIARLTP
;
A
#
# COMPACT_ATOMS: atom_id res chain seq x y z
N MET A 1 -5.66 19.13 62.57
CA MET A 1 -6.80 20.03 62.91
C MET A 1 -7.23 20.72 61.60
N LYS A 2 -8.49 20.78 61.15
CA LYS A 2 -9.77 20.22 61.64
C LYS A 2 -10.45 19.42 60.50
N SER A 3 -11.45 18.61 60.86
CA SER A 3 -12.33 17.81 60.00
C SER A 3 -13.65 17.61 60.78
N PRO A 4 -14.78 17.16 60.21
CA PRO A 4 -15.40 17.45 58.91
C PRO A 4 -16.83 18.04 59.08
N ALA A 5 -17.60 18.19 57.99
CA ALA A 5 -19.07 18.30 58.04
C ALA A 5 -19.73 17.30 57.06
N LYS A 6 -20.87 16.72 57.45
CA LYS A 6 -21.56 15.61 56.77
C LYS A 6 -22.90 16.05 56.18
N TRP A 7 -23.25 15.45 55.02
CA TRP A 7 -24.55 14.86 54.58
C TRP A 7 -25.90 15.38 55.15
N PRO A 8 -26.97 15.37 54.32
CA PRO A 8 -27.81 14.16 54.28
C PRO A 8 -28.31 13.71 52.90
N SER A 9 -28.58 12.40 52.84
CA SER A 9 -29.27 11.66 51.76
C SER A 9 -30.80 11.80 51.81
N ALA A 10 -31.48 11.60 50.68
CA ALA A 10 -32.92 11.28 50.67
C ALA A 10 -33.26 10.14 49.69
N ASN A 11 -33.61 8.98 50.25
CA ASN A 11 -34.25 7.88 49.51
C ASN A 11 -35.68 8.26 49.10
N ARG A 12 -36.14 7.79 47.94
CA ARG A 12 -37.55 7.39 47.81
C ARG A 12 -37.72 6.24 46.81
N ARG A 13 -38.21 5.10 47.32
CA ARG A 13 -38.70 3.96 46.53
C ARG A 13 -40.08 4.31 45.97
N HIS A 14 -40.44 3.76 44.81
CA HIS A 14 -41.80 3.23 44.61
C HIS A 14 -41.76 2.05 43.62
N GLN A 15 -42.61 1.06 43.89
CA GLN A 15 -42.76 -0.20 43.17
C GLN A 15 -44.01 -0.17 42.24
N PRO A 16 -44.26 -1.21 41.41
CA PRO A 16 -44.97 -1.04 40.13
C PRO A 16 -46.49 -1.20 40.21
N THR A 17 -47.18 -0.82 39.12
CA THR A 17 -48.58 -1.15 38.88
C THR A 17 -48.76 -1.94 37.57
N LYS A 18 -49.60 -2.98 37.62
CA LYS A 18 -50.09 -3.72 36.46
C LYS A 18 -51.33 -3.04 35.88
N GLY A 19 -51.50 -3.10 34.56
CA GLY A 19 -52.75 -2.76 33.87
C GLY A 19 -52.99 -3.73 32.70
N ARG A 20 -54.24 -4.16 32.46
CA ARG A 20 -54.60 -5.24 31.52
C ARG A 20 -55.84 -4.82 30.70
N LEU A 21 -55.76 -4.88 29.36
CA LEU A 21 -56.88 -4.96 28.38
C LEU A 21 -57.85 -3.74 28.33
N PRO A 22 -58.77 -3.58 27.33
CA PRO A 22 -59.12 -4.36 26.11
C PRO A 22 -58.80 -3.59 24.79
N GLY A 23 -59.19 -3.97 23.55
CA GLY A 23 -59.75 -5.24 23.06
C GLY A 23 -60.74 -5.20 21.85
N SER A 24 -60.57 -4.31 20.87
CA SER A 24 -61.40 -4.17 19.64
C SER A 24 -60.47 -4.11 18.40
N LEU A 25 -60.57 -4.86 17.30
CA LEU A 25 -61.67 -5.24 16.37
C LEU A 25 -62.00 -4.14 15.33
N PHE A 26 -62.08 -4.55 14.05
CA PHE A 26 -62.20 -3.77 12.80
C PHE A 26 -60.92 -2.99 12.38
N PHE A 27 -60.59 -2.81 11.09
CA PHE A 27 -61.35 -3.03 9.85
C PHE A 27 -60.43 -3.53 8.71
N CYS A 28 -60.91 -4.36 7.77
CA CYS A 28 -60.14 -4.77 6.59
C CYS A 28 -60.06 -3.63 5.56
N ILE A 29 -58.85 -3.24 5.14
CA ILE A 29 -58.66 -2.50 3.89
C ILE A 29 -57.59 -3.20 3.06
N THR A 30 -58.05 -3.97 2.07
CA THR A 30 -57.21 -4.56 1.02
C THR A 30 -56.84 -3.47 0.02
N ILE A 31 -55.68 -2.84 0.17
CA ILE A 31 -55.13 -1.94 -0.86
C ILE A 31 -54.38 -2.78 -1.88
N LEU A 32 -55.01 -3.01 -3.04
CA LEU A 32 -54.25 -3.28 -4.27
C LEU A 32 -53.41 -2.04 -4.57
N LEU A 33 -52.09 -2.18 -4.53
CA LEU A 33 -51.18 -1.22 -5.15
C LEU A 33 -50.59 -1.82 -6.41
N PHE A 34 -50.67 -1.04 -7.49
CA PHE A 34 -50.34 -1.46 -8.84
C PHE A 34 -48.87 -1.86 -8.99
N LEU A 35 -48.64 -2.86 -9.85
CA LEU A 35 -47.34 -3.16 -10.45
C LEU A 35 -46.88 -2.00 -11.35
N GLY A 36 -46.34 -0.95 -10.73
CA GLY A 36 -45.62 0.12 -11.40
C GLY A 36 -44.13 -0.21 -11.43
N GLY A 37 -43.66 -0.76 -12.55
CA GLY A 37 -42.25 -1.10 -12.73
C GLY A 37 -41.35 0.13 -12.78
N CYS A 38 -40.83 0.57 -11.63
CA CYS A 38 -39.61 1.36 -11.58
C CYS A 38 -38.43 0.40 -11.48
N ALA A 39 -37.89 -0.01 -12.64
CA ALA A 39 -36.54 -0.53 -12.69
C ALA A 39 -35.62 0.62 -12.26
N SER A 40 -35.20 0.62 -10.99
CA SER A 40 -34.14 1.50 -10.52
C SER A 40 -32.85 1.05 -11.19
N VAL A 41 -32.55 1.62 -12.36
CA VAL A 41 -31.22 1.61 -12.94
C VAL A 41 -30.35 2.42 -11.98
N GLY A 42 -29.82 1.75 -10.96
CA GLY A 42 -28.71 2.27 -10.19
C GLY A 42 -27.54 2.52 -11.14
N PRO A 43 -26.65 3.47 -10.83
CA PRO A 43 -25.46 3.70 -11.64
C PRO A 43 -24.62 2.42 -11.64
N THR A 44 -24.64 1.69 -12.76
CA THR A 44 -23.73 0.57 -13.02
C THR A 44 -22.39 1.10 -13.49
N ASP A 45 -21.77 1.95 -12.67
CA ASP A 45 -20.34 2.18 -12.70
C ASP A 45 -19.70 1.12 -11.80
N ASP A 46 -19.13 0.08 -12.41
CA ASP A 46 -17.70 -0.16 -12.22
C ASP A 46 -17.16 -1.07 -13.34
N PHE A 47 -16.85 -0.48 -14.49
CA PHE A 47 -15.74 -1.00 -15.30
C PHE A 47 -14.45 -0.67 -14.53
N SER A 48 -14.15 -1.48 -13.50
CA SER A 48 -12.95 -1.27 -12.68
C SER A 48 -11.71 -1.57 -13.52
N GLU A 49 -11.21 -0.55 -14.24
CA GLU A 49 -9.93 -0.64 -14.94
C GLU A 49 -8.87 -1.03 -13.91
N LEU A 50 -8.31 -2.24 -14.08
CA LEU A 50 -7.25 -2.72 -13.21
C LEU A 50 -5.98 -1.91 -13.52
N VAL A 51 -5.61 -1.06 -12.57
CA VAL A 51 -4.39 -0.28 -12.62
C VAL A 51 -3.19 -1.18 -12.36
N THR A 52 -2.11 -0.95 -13.11
CA THR A 52 -0.86 -1.70 -12.96
C THR A 52 0.00 -1.05 -11.88
N ILE A 53 0.43 -1.85 -10.90
CA ILE A 53 1.31 -1.45 -9.81
C ILE A 53 2.66 -2.13 -10.05
N GLU A 54 3.65 -1.35 -10.50
CA GLU A 54 5.05 -1.79 -10.61
C GLU A 54 5.85 -1.32 -9.38
N GLY A 55 6.82 -2.14 -8.96
CA GLY A 55 7.85 -1.69 -8.04
C GLY A 55 9.04 -2.64 -7.97
N LEU A 56 9.97 -2.30 -7.06
CA LEU A 56 11.21 -3.03 -6.84
C LEU A 56 11.27 -3.56 -5.39
N VAL A 57 11.34 -4.87 -5.21
CA VAL A 57 11.82 -5.48 -3.96
C VAL A 57 13.34 -5.49 -3.97
N SER A 58 13.97 -5.11 -2.85
CA SER A 58 15.43 -5.09 -2.75
C SER A 58 15.93 -5.51 -1.38
N LEU A 59 17.07 -6.20 -1.33
CA LEU A 59 17.80 -6.51 -0.10
C LEU A 59 19.14 -5.75 -0.15
N GLU A 60 19.43 -4.95 0.88
CA GLU A 60 20.61 -4.05 0.92
C GLU A 60 20.77 -3.15 -0.32
N GLY A 61 19.65 -2.85 -0.99
CA GLY A 61 19.60 -2.07 -2.22
C GLY A 61 19.97 -2.82 -3.51
N LYS A 62 20.20 -4.13 -3.48
CA LYS A 62 20.24 -5.00 -4.66
C LYS A 62 18.84 -5.58 -4.92
N GLY A 63 18.46 -5.80 -6.17
CA GLY A 63 17.19 -6.45 -6.50
C GLY A 63 17.09 -7.83 -5.84
N TYR A 64 15.90 -8.20 -5.34
CA TYR A 64 15.68 -9.47 -4.67
C TYR A 64 14.63 -10.31 -5.42
N LYS A 65 15.06 -11.44 -5.99
CA LYS A 65 14.18 -12.44 -6.63
C LYS A 65 13.47 -13.29 -5.60
N GLY A 66 12.22 -13.66 -5.85
CA GLY A 66 11.50 -14.63 -5.03
C GLY A 66 10.88 -14.09 -3.75
N ALA A 67 10.60 -12.78 -3.69
CA ALA A 67 9.78 -12.21 -2.64
C ALA A 67 8.31 -12.15 -3.08
N ASN A 68 7.45 -12.65 -2.21
CA ASN A 68 5.99 -12.56 -2.33
C ASN A 68 5.56 -11.13 -1.98
N VAL A 69 5.09 -10.39 -2.97
CA VAL A 69 4.57 -9.02 -2.82
C VAL A 69 3.05 -9.08 -2.74
N SER A 70 2.50 -8.67 -1.59
CA SER A 70 1.06 -8.75 -1.29
C SER A 70 0.44 -7.36 -1.16
N LEU A 71 -0.77 -7.23 -1.71
CA LEU A 71 -1.59 -6.03 -1.67
C LEU A 71 -2.86 -6.29 -0.83
N TYR A 72 -3.02 -5.56 0.27
CA TYR A 72 -4.12 -5.73 1.23
C TYR A 72 -5.04 -4.51 1.19
N PRO A 73 -6.36 -4.65 0.93
CA PRO A 73 -7.31 -3.54 1.09
C PRO A 73 -7.29 -3.04 2.54
N LEU A 74 -7.34 -1.72 2.75
CA LEU A 74 -7.34 -1.17 4.12
C LEU A 74 -8.50 -1.70 4.99
N ALA A 75 -9.66 -1.98 4.35
CA ALA A 75 -10.83 -2.53 5.01
C ALA A 75 -10.63 -3.96 5.58
N GLU A 76 -9.61 -4.70 5.17
CA GLU A 76 -9.32 -6.01 5.79
C GLU A 76 -8.78 -5.85 7.22
N PHE A 77 -8.13 -4.73 7.52
CA PHE A 77 -7.58 -4.46 8.85
C PHE A 77 -8.62 -3.96 9.87
N THR A 78 -9.88 -3.79 9.48
CA THR A 78 -10.98 -3.53 10.43
C THR A 78 -11.72 -4.81 10.85
N LYS A 79 -11.48 -5.92 10.13
CA LYS A 79 -12.12 -7.22 10.40
C LYS A 79 -11.37 -8.00 11.48
N PRO A 80 -12.04 -8.95 12.18
CA PRO A 80 -11.37 -9.95 13.00
C PRO A 80 -10.57 -10.95 12.14
N GLY A 81 -9.47 -11.47 12.69
CA GLY A 81 -8.63 -12.49 12.04
C GLY A 81 -7.40 -11.94 11.32
N GLU A 82 -6.78 -12.78 10.50
CA GLU A 82 -5.67 -12.38 9.63
C GLU A 82 -6.20 -11.64 8.40
N PRO A 83 -5.64 -10.47 8.02
CA PRO A 83 -6.13 -9.69 6.88
C PRO A 83 -5.86 -10.44 5.57
N ALA A 84 -6.89 -10.62 4.75
CA ALA A 84 -6.73 -11.20 3.42
C ALA A 84 -5.99 -10.22 2.48
N HIS A 85 -5.11 -10.73 1.62
CA HIS A 85 -4.61 -9.93 0.50
C HIS A 85 -5.59 -10.03 -0.68
N LEU A 86 -5.78 -8.94 -1.41
CA LEU A 86 -6.55 -8.93 -2.65
C LEU A 86 -5.83 -9.69 -3.76
N THR A 87 -4.50 -9.54 -3.82
CA THR A 87 -3.64 -10.13 -4.84
C THR A 87 -2.20 -10.22 -4.35
N GLN A 88 -1.44 -11.15 -4.93
CA GLN A 88 -0.03 -11.41 -4.64
C GLN A 88 0.72 -11.74 -5.94
N THR A 89 1.99 -11.37 -6.00
CA THR A 89 2.92 -11.70 -7.10
C THR A 89 4.30 -12.01 -6.55
N GLU A 90 5.19 -12.57 -7.37
CA GLU A 90 6.58 -12.85 -7.02
C GLU A 90 7.53 -11.86 -7.72
N SER A 91 8.56 -11.38 -7.03
CA SER A 91 9.59 -10.53 -7.63
C SER A 91 10.55 -11.32 -8.53
N LYS A 92 10.81 -10.80 -9.72
CA LYS A 92 11.70 -11.39 -10.75
C LYS A 92 13.20 -11.22 -10.40
N GLU A 93 14.07 -11.74 -11.25
CA GLU A 93 15.56 -11.72 -11.13
C GLU A 93 16.13 -10.39 -10.62
N SER A 94 15.65 -9.28 -11.19
CA SER A 94 16.08 -7.90 -10.90
C SER A 94 15.40 -7.27 -9.68
N GLY A 95 14.56 -8.02 -8.94
CA GLY A 95 13.72 -7.53 -7.84
C GLY A 95 12.37 -6.96 -8.28
N VAL A 96 12.10 -6.91 -9.58
CA VAL A 96 10.92 -6.26 -10.16
C VAL A 96 9.67 -7.07 -9.93
N PHE A 97 8.59 -6.42 -9.50
CA PHE A 97 7.28 -7.02 -9.38
C PHE A 97 6.23 -6.21 -10.15
N LEU A 98 5.17 -6.89 -10.59
CA LEU A 98 4.02 -6.30 -11.25
C LEU A 98 2.74 -6.92 -10.67
N LEU A 99 1.84 -6.05 -10.21
CA LEU A 99 0.49 -6.39 -9.73
C LEU A 99 -0.56 -5.64 -10.55
N LYS A 100 -1.76 -6.21 -10.64
CA LYS A 100 -2.96 -5.55 -11.18
C LYS A 100 -4.03 -5.55 -10.10
N ALA A 101 -4.65 -4.40 -9.84
CA ALA A 101 -5.71 -4.21 -8.85
C ALA A 101 -6.63 -3.05 -9.26
N PRO A 102 -7.86 -2.94 -8.73
CA PRO A 102 -8.66 -1.73 -8.89
C PRO A 102 -7.95 -0.49 -8.31
N ALA A 103 -8.41 0.70 -8.68
CA ALA A 103 -8.00 1.93 -8.01
C ALA A 103 -8.49 1.93 -6.53
N GLY A 104 -7.68 2.45 -5.61
CA GLY A 104 -8.01 2.45 -4.17
C GLY A 104 -6.81 2.57 -3.23
N ASP A 105 -7.08 2.60 -1.93
CA ASP A 105 -6.07 2.64 -0.86
C ASP A 105 -5.78 1.23 -0.29
N TYR A 106 -4.51 0.84 -0.31
CA TYR A 106 -4.03 -0.49 0.08
C TYR A 106 -2.81 -0.41 1.00
N LEU A 107 -2.54 -1.43 1.82
CA LEU A 107 -1.19 -1.70 2.30
C LEU A 107 -0.47 -2.61 1.30
N ILE A 108 0.71 -2.22 0.84
CA ILE A 108 1.61 -3.10 0.09
C ILE A 108 2.81 -3.51 0.93
N THR A 109 3.15 -4.79 0.88
CA THR A 109 4.28 -5.40 1.60
C THR A 109 5.00 -6.43 0.73
N ALA A 110 6.22 -6.80 1.08
CA ALA A 110 6.84 -8.02 0.56
C ALA A 110 7.38 -8.92 1.68
N ARG A 111 7.49 -10.22 1.42
CA ARG A 111 8.21 -11.18 2.26
C ARG A 111 9.06 -12.11 1.41
N SER A 112 10.19 -12.60 1.91
CA SER A 112 10.88 -13.75 1.30
C SER A 112 9.97 -14.99 1.30
N HIS A 113 10.24 -15.96 0.42
CA HIS A 113 9.54 -17.25 0.40
C HIS A 113 9.62 -17.98 1.76
N SER A 114 10.77 -17.88 2.44
CA SER A 114 11.02 -18.40 3.80
C SER A 114 10.36 -17.59 4.92
N GLY A 115 9.85 -16.38 4.66
CA GLY A 115 9.22 -15.50 5.64
C GLY A 115 10.17 -14.82 6.64
N ASP A 116 11.48 -15.06 6.52
CA ASP A 116 12.58 -14.52 7.33
C ASP A 116 13.01 -13.09 6.95
N LEU A 117 12.49 -12.56 5.83
CA LEU A 117 12.65 -11.18 5.41
C LEU A 117 11.28 -10.54 5.17
N PHE A 118 11.17 -9.26 5.50
CA PHE A 118 9.94 -8.48 5.36
C PHE A 118 10.24 -7.07 4.87
N ALA A 119 9.37 -6.53 4.02
CA ALA A 119 9.43 -5.16 3.54
C ALA A 119 8.07 -4.49 3.70
N PHE A 120 8.09 -3.26 4.21
CA PHE A 120 6.93 -2.39 4.25
C PHE A 120 7.20 -1.13 3.43
N PHE A 121 6.26 -0.74 2.57
CA PHE A 121 6.41 0.48 1.78
C PHE A 121 6.30 1.70 2.69
N GLY A 122 7.39 2.46 2.84
CA GLY A 122 7.45 3.63 3.75
C GLY A 122 6.50 4.79 3.41
N ARG A 123 5.76 4.71 2.30
CA ARG A 123 4.68 5.64 1.94
C ARG A 123 3.28 5.02 1.99
N ASN A 124 3.13 3.82 2.57
CA ASN A 124 1.81 3.21 2.81
C ASN A 124 0.86 4.18 3.57
N PRO A 125 -0.46 4.13 3.31
CA PRO A 125 -1.10 3.29 2.29
C PRO A 125 -0.74 3.71 0.85
N LEU A 126 -0.63 2.72 -0.02
CA LEU A 126 -0.46 2.87 -1.47
C LEU A 126 -1.80 3.26 -2.10
N ARG A 127 -1.79 4.30 -2.93
CA ARG A 127 -2.96 4.76 -3.72
C ARG A 127 -2.87 4.26 -5.16
N ALA A 128 -3.44 3.09 -5.41
CA ALA A 128 -3.54 2.55 -6.76
C ALA A 128 -4.39 3.49 -7.64
N GLY A 129 -3.92 3.78 -8.86
CA GLY A 129 -4.57 4.70 -9.80
C GLY A 129 -4.17 6.19 -9.66
N ALA A 130 -3.39 6.53 -8.62
CA ALA A 130 -2.66 7.80 -8.59
C ALA A 130 -1.23 7.62 -9.15
N HIS A 131 -0.65 8.68 -9.72
CA HIS A 131 0.73 8.69 -10.25
C HIS A 131 1.76 8.13 -9.24
N GLN A 132 2.23 6.90 -9.46
CA GLN A 132 3.23 6.25 -8.62
C GLN A 132 4.65 6.50 -9.16
N ARG A 133 5.50 7.16 -8.37
CA ARG A 133 6.94 7.29 -8.65
C ARG A 133 7.75 6.49 -7.64
N GLY A 134 8.52 5.51 -8.11
CA GLY A 134 9.52 4.77 -7.33
C GLY A 134 8.93 3.97 -6.15
N LEU A 135 8.06 3.01 -6.42
CA LEU A 135 7.61 2.06 -5.40
C LEU A 135 8.77 1.08 -5.10
N THR A 136 9.31 1.16 -3.88
CA THR A 136 10.41 0.30 -3.44
C THR A 136 10.06 -0.38 -2.12
N LEU A 137 10.29 -1.69 -2.07
CA LEU A 137 10.10 -2.57 -0.92
C LEU A 137 11.47 -3.10 -0.46
N PRO A 138 12.21 -2.31 0.35
CA PRO A 138 13.45 -2.77 0.96
C PRO A 138 13.15 -3.82 2.04
N LEU A 139 13.63 -5.04 1.81
CA LEU A 139 13.60 -6.15 2.75
C LEU A 139 14.57 -5.90 3.90
N VAL A 140 14.10 -6.19 5.11
CA VAL A 140 14.87 -6.27 6.35
C VAL A 140 14.58 -7.61 7.03
N PRO A 141 15.46 -8.11 7.93
CA PRO A 141 15.16 -9.23 8.81
C PRO A 141 13.75 -9.18 9.42
N ALA A 142 13.02 -10.28 9.29
CA ALA A 142 11.68 -10.44 9.84
C ALA A 142 11.72 -11.33 11.09
N HIS A 143 11.13 -10.83 12.17
CA HIS A 143 10.94 -11.56 13.41
C HIS A 143 9.42 -11.70 13.62
N PRO A 144 8.80 -12.81 13.16
CA PRO A 144 7.36 -13.01 13.31
C PRO A 144 6.94 -12.91 14.78
N PRO A 145 5.85 -12.19 15.12
CA PRO A 145 5.43 -12.04 16.51
C PRO A 145 5.09 -13.39 17.15
N ILE A 146 5.65 -13.64 18.33
CA ILE A 146 5.41 -14.86 19.11
C ILE A 146 4.39 -14.54 20.20
N PHE A 147 3.25 -15.23 20.17
CA PHE A 147 2.16 -15.07 21.13
C PHE A 147 2.27 -16.14 22.22
N LEU A 148 2.41 -15.72 23.46
CA LEU A 148 2.53 -16.60 24.63
C LEU A 148 1.44 -16.25 25.63
N LYS A 149 0.68 -17.24 26.10
CA LYS A 149 -0.17 -17.05 27.27
C LYS A 149 0.70 -16.83 28.49
N ASN A 150 0.38 -15.82 29.29
CA ASN A 150 1.03 -15.53 30.57
C ASN A 150 0.12 -15.90 31.76
N GLU A 151 0.68 -15.92 32.97
CA GLU A 151 -0.03 -16.33 34.19
C GLU A 151 -0.87 -15.21 34.83
N THR A 152 -1.03 -14.08 34.14
CA THR A 152 -1.74 -12.89 34.61
C THR A 152 -2.91 -12.54 33.68
N ASP A 153 -3.78 -11.64 34.12
CA ASP A 153 -4.82 -11.06 33.24
C ASP A 153 -4.31 -9.83 32.43
N THR A 154 -2.99 -9.62 32.32
CA THR A 154 -2.40 -8.47 31.63
C THR A 154 -2.01 -8.81 30.19
N SER A 155 -2.30 -7.89 29.27
CA SER A 155 -1.86 -7.93 27.88
C SER A 155 -0.56 -7.15 27.75
N ILE A 156 0.48 -7.77 27.19
CA ILE A 156 1.82 -7.19 27.17
C ILE A 156 2.41 -7.27 25.75
N ILE A 157 2.96 -6.18 25.23
CA ILE A 157 3.89 -6.22 24.09
C ILE A 157 5.31 -6.09 24.62
N THR A 158 6.19 -6.98 24.19
CA THR A 158 7.63 -6.95 24.44
C THR A 158 8.37 -7.10 23.12
N GLY A 159 9.66 -6.79 23.10
CA GLY A 159 10.52 -7.06 21.96
C GLY A 159 11.79 -6.23 22.01
N ARG A 160 12.51 -6.22 20.90
CA ARG A 160 13.70 -5.42 20.64
C ARG A 160 13.49 -4.54 19.41
N VAL A 161 14.08 -3.36 19.45
CA VAL A 161 14.27 -2.52 18.27
C VAL A 161 15.70 -2.72 17.77
N LEU A 162 15.82 -3.10 16.50
CA LEU A 162 17.08 -3.52 15.88
C LEU A 162 17.37 -2.67 14.63
N HIS A 163 18.64 -2.48 14.27
CA HIS A 163 19.04 -1.89 13.00
C HIS A 163 20.31 -2.59 12.48
N GLN A 164 20.17 -3.22 11.31
CA GLN A 164 21.14 -4.16 10.77
C GLN A 164 21.48 -5.27 11.79
N GLY A 165 20.46 -5.77 12.49
CA GLY A 165 20.57 -6.76 13.58
C GLY A 165 21.19 -6.25 14.89
N ASN A 166 21.64 -5.00 14.97
CA ASN A 166 22.22 -4.41 16.18
C ASN A 166 21.13 -3.74 17.04
N PRO A 167 21.18 -3.85 18.38
CA PRO A 167 20.22 -3.17 19.25
C PRO A 167 20.22 -1.64 19.13
N VAL A 168 19.03 -1.05 19.13
CA VAL A 168 18.83 0.41 19.04
C VAL A 168 18.28 0.93 20.37
N ALA A 169 19.11 1.65 21.12
CA ALA A 169 18.74 2.30 22.37
C ALA A 169 18.03 3.64 22.16
N GLY A 170 17.14 4.02 23.09
CA GLY A 170 16.44 5.30 23.08
C GLY A 170 15.29 5.44 22.06
N ALA A 171 14.97 4.38 21.31
CA ALA A 171 13.84 4.35 20.39
C ALA A 171 12.51 4.20 21.17
N LYS A 172 11.41 4.75 20.64
CA LYS A 172 10.06 4.54 21.18
C LYS A 172 9.24 3.73 20.18
N VAL A 173 8.57 2.68 20.65
CA VAL A 173 7.56 1.94 19.89
C VAL A 173 6.24 2.69 20.04
N ALA A 174 5.53 2.89 18.92
CA ALA A 174 4.27 3.62 18.84
C ALA A 174 3.16 2.68 18.32
N LEU A 175 2.05 2.59 19.05
CA LEU A 175 0.93 1.73 18.72
C LEU A 175 -0.19 2.52 18.02
N TYR A 176 -0.63 2.04 16.86
CA TYR A 176 -1.72 2.64 16.08
C TYR A 176 -2.88 1.65 15.92
N LEU A 177 -4.13 2.15 16.00
CA LEU A 177 -5.35 1.34 15.78
C LEU A 177 -5.71 1.19 14.29
N SER A 178 -5.26 2.14 13.46
CA SER A 178 -5.53 2.21 12.01
C SER A 178 -4.25 2.58 11.23
N ALA A 179 -4.17 2.09 9.99
CA ALA A 179 -3.11 2.41 9.05
C ALA A 179 -3.51 3.48 8.01
N GLU A 180 -4.76 3.94 7.99
CA GLU A 180 -5.31 4.87 6.97
C GLU A 180 -4.51 6.17 6.85
N ALA A 181 -4.09 6.74 7.99
CA ALA A 181 -3.25 7.95 8.02
C ALA A 181 -1.78 7.68 7.63
N GLY A 182 -1.39 6.44 7.29
CA GLY A 182 0.00 6.00 7.13
C GLY A 182 0.82 6.17 8.41
N PHE A 183 0.21 5.85 9.55
CA PHE A 183 0.78 6.03 10.90
C PHE A 183 1.22 7.48 11.19
N ARG A 184 0.54 8.47 10.62
CA ARG A 184 0.74 9.90 10.92
C ARG A 184 -0.22 10.34 12.02
N GLY A 185 0.13 11.40 12.74
CA GLY A 185 -0.63 11.89 13.88
C GLY A 185 -0.25 11.19 15.21
N GLN A 186 -1.10 11.41 16.21
CA GLN A 186 -0.95 10.86 17.56
C GLN A 186 -1.23 9.34 17.53
N PRO A 187 -0.32 8.48 18.02
CA PRO A 187 -0.63 7.06 18.25
C PRO A 187 -1.57 6.90 19.45
N TYR A 188 -2.11 5.70 19.60
CA TYR A 188 -2.88 5.30 20.77
C TYR A 188 -2.01 5.27 22.03
N ASP A 189 -0.79 4.72 21.93
CA ASP A 189 0.17 4.66 23.04
C ASP A 189 1.64 4.61 22.55
N PHE A 190 2.59 4.85 23.46
CA PHE A 190 4.04 4.76 23.25
C PHE A 190 4.74 3.96 24.35
N SER A 191 5.76 3.19 23.97
CA SER A 191 6.68 2.59 24.95
C SER A 191 7.53 3.65 25.66
N ALA A 192 8.05 3.29 26.82
CA ALA A 192 9.29 3.91 27.32
C ALA A 192 10.41 3.77 26.26
N PRO A 193 11.42 4.67 26.26
CA PRO A 193 12.57 4.52 25.38
C PRO A 193 13.28 3.18 25.60
N THR A 194 13.74 2.55 24.51
CA THR A 194 14.42 1.26 24.56
C THR A 194 15.73 1.32 25.36
N ASP A 195 16.05 0.22 26.05
CA ASP A 195 17.29 0.10 26.80
C ASP A 195 18.53 -0.09 25.90
N LYS A 196 19.71 -0.24 26.52
CA LYS A 196 20.98 -0.50 25.80
C LYS A 196 20.98 -1.79 24.96
N ASP A 197 20.09 -2.73 25.27
CA ASP A 197 19.91 -4.01 24.56
C ASP A 197 18.73 -3.91 23.56
N GLY A 198 18.26 -2.70 23.28
CA GLY A 198 17.18 -2.39 22.35
C GLY A 198 15.79 -2.79 22.85
N LYS A 199 15.65 -3.25 24.10
CA LYS A 199 14.42 -3.87 24.60
C LYS A 199 13.36 -2.83 24.92
N PHE A 200 12.11 -3.17 24.67
CA PHE A 200 10.93 -2.45 25.15
C PHE A 200 9.93 -3.41 25.79
N SER A 201 9.05 -2.85 26.63
CA SER A 201 7.87 -3.53 27.18
C SER A 201 6.75 -2.50 27.35
N MET A 202 5.51 -2.93 27.09
CA MET A 202 4.29 -2.13 27.22
C MET A 202 3.20 -3.03 27.80
N ILE A 203 2.55 -2.58 28.88
CA ILE A 203 1.26 -3.14 29.32
C ILE A 203 0.17 -2.34 28.62
N ILE A 204 -0.76 -3.03 27.96
CA ILE A 204 -1.79 -2.42 27.12
C ILE A 204 -3.16 -3.04 27.39
N ASP A 205 -4.22 -2.41 26.89
CA ASP A 205 -5.52 -3.05 26.80
C ASP A 205 -5.52 -4.19 25.76
N PRO A 206 -6.36 -5.23 25.91
CA PRO A 206 -6.61 -6.19 24.84
C PRO A 206 -7.20 -5.50 23.60
N GLY A 207 -6.68 -5.81 22.42
CA GLY A 207 -7.06 -5.14 21.18
C GLY A 207 -6.14 -5.49 20.01
N SER A 208 -6.28 -4.79 18.89
CA SER A 208 -5.48 -5.03 17.69
C SER A 208 -4.69 -3.79 17.29
N TYR A 209 -3.38 -3.91 17.16
CA TYR A 209 -2.45 -2.79 17.06
C TYR A 209 -1.43 -2.97 15.93
N PHE A 210 -1.11 -1.88 15.25
CA PHE A 210 0.09 -1.75 14.43
C PHE A 210 1.21 -1.15 15.30
N ALA A 211 2.33 -1.85 15.45
CA ALA A 211 3.49 -1.35 16.18
C ALA A 211 4.54 -0.79 15.21
N THR A 212 4.89 0.49 15.35
CA THR A 212 5.87 1.18 14.50
C THR A 212 6.93 1.89 15.32
N VAL A 213 8.10 2.12 14.73
CA VAL A 213 9.19 2.88 15.36
C VAL A 213 9.65 3.98 14.41
N LYS A 214 9.90 5.16 14.96
CA LYS A 214 10.38 6.36 14.24
C LYS A 214 11.48 7.02 15.06
N MET A 215 12.73 6.84 14.65
CA MET A 215 13.88 7.43 15.33
C MET A 215 14.51 8.48 14.43
N ARG A 216 14.44 9.75 14.84
CA ARG A 216 14.98 10.86 14.03
C ARG A 216 16.40 11.19 14.46
N ALA A 217 17.30 11.36 13.50
CA ALA A 217 18.69 11.74 13.75
C ALA A 217 18.81 13.10 14.48
N SER A 218 17.79 13.96 14.35
CA SER A 218 17.68 15.24 15.07
C SER A 218 17.24 15.14 16.55
N GLY A 219 16.94 13.95 17.07
CA GLY A 219 16.41 13.75 18.42
C GLY A 219 14.99 14.29 18.67
N ARG A 220 14.34 14.89 17.65
CA ARG A 220 12.99 15.45 17.77
C ARG A 220 11.90 14.39 17.63
N ASP A 221 10.91 14.45 18.52
CA ASP A 221 9.70 13.61 18.45
C ASP A 221 8.72 14.03 17.33
N ILE A 222 8.76 15.30 16.87
CA ILE A 222 7.77 15.87 15.93
C ILE A 222 8.41 16.29 14.60
N GLY A 223 7.70 15.96 13.49
CA GLY A 223 8.01 16.36 12.12
C GLY A 223 8.00 15.19 11.13
N PRO A 224 8.04 15.46 9.82
CA PRO A 224 8.23 14.41 8.80
C PRO A 224 9.58 13.73 9.01
N LEU A 225 9.65 12.44 8.67
CA LEU A 225 10.92 11.73 8.60
C LEU A 225 11.75 12.30 7.45
N LYS A 226 13.04 12.45 7.69
CA LYS A 226 14.05 12.90 6.73
C LYS A 226 14.97 11.73 6.39
N PRO A 227 15.73 11.83 5.29
CA PRO A 227 16.81 10.88 5.07
C PRO A 227 17.80 10.81 6.24
N GLY A 228 18.23 9.60 6.57
CA GLY A 228 19.05 9.31 7.75
C GLY A 228 18.23 9.04 9.03
N ASP A 229 16.95 9.42 9.08
CA ASP A 229 16.05 8.92 10.14
C ASP A 229 15.77 7.42 9.92
N LEU A 230 15.51 6.69 11.01
CA LEU A 230 15.16 5.27 10.98
C LEU A 230 13.64 5.07 11.11
N PHE A 231 13.11 4.10 10.37
CA PHE A 231 11.71 3.68 10.44
C PHE A 231 11.59 2.16 10.41
N GLY A 232 10.67 1.60 11.19
CA GLY A 232 10.31 0.18 11.15
C GLY A 232 8.87 -0.06 11.59
N ILE A 233 8.37 -1.26 11.31
CA ILE A 233 7.04 -1.75 11.67
C ILE A 233 7.14 -3.24 11.94
N ALA A 234 6.41 -3.74 12.96
CA ALA A 234 6.38 -5.16 13.27
C ALA A 234 5.87 -5.98 12.05
N PRO A 235 6.54 -7.08 11.67
CA PRO A 235 6.25 -7.79 10.43
C PRO A 235 4.87 -8.46 10.40
N GLY A 236 4.24 -8.66 11.57
CA GLY A 236 2.84 -9.12 11.69
C GLY A 236 1.78 -8.09 11.27
N LEU A 237 2.17 -6.87 10.87
CA LEU A 237 1.27 -5.76 10.52
C LEU A 237 0.36 -5.34 11.67
N ARG A 238 -0.82 -5.98 11.79
CA ARG A 238 -1.82 -5.76 12.85
C ARG A 238 -1.81 -6.97 13.78
N MET A 239 -1.23 -6.80 14.96
CA MET A 239 -1.17 -7.84 15.99
C MET A 239 -2.41 -7.75 16.86
N THR A 240 -3.19 -8.83 16.96
CA THR A 240 -4.33 -8.95 17.87
C THR A 240 -3.86 -9.58 19.18
N ILE A 241 -4.16 -8.93 20.29
CA ILE A 241 -3.58 -9.22 21.61
C ILE A 241 -4.72 -9.40 22.59
N GLU A 242 -4.83 -10.62 23.13
CA GLU A 242 -5.87 -10.99 24.06
C GLU A 242 -5.46 -10.73 25.51
N ARG A 243 -6.42 -10.83 26.43
CA ARG A 243 -6.18 -10.77 27.88
C ARG A 243 -5.25 -11.91 28.31
N GLY A 244 -4.24 -11.59 29.11
CA GLY A 244 -3.28 -12.60 29.58
C GLY A 244 -2.37 -13.17 28.49
N VAL A 245 -2.17 -12.42 27.41
CA VAL A 245 -1.21 -12.75 26.34
C VAL A 245 -0.05 -11.76 26.35
N THR A 246 1.16 -12.31 26.37
CA THR A 246 2.39 -11.59 26.07
C THR A 246 2.77 -11.85 24.63
N VAL A 247 2.95 -10.78 23.85
CA VAL A 247 3.51 -10.84 22.50
C VAL A 247 4.97 -10.43 22.55
N ASN A 248 5.84 -11.23 21.94
CA ASN A 248 7.19 -10.80 21.60
C ASN A 248 7.21 -10.41 20.12
N ALA A 249 7.52 -9.15 19.83
CA ALA A 249 7.51 -8.58 18.48
C ALA A 249 8.74 -7.68 18.29
N ASP A 250 9.84 -8.26 17.82
CA ASP A 250 11.04 -7.50 17.45
C ASP A 250 10.76 -6.67 16.18
N ILE A 251 11.32 -5.45 16.13
CA ILE A 251 11.12 -4.48 15.06
C ILE A 251 12.49 -4.08 14.49
N GLU A 252 12.79 -4.60 13.31
CA GLU A 252 13.96 -4.21 12.52
C GLU A 252 13.69 -2.88 11.80
N LEU A 253 14.64 -1.95 11.91
CA LEU A 253 14.56 -0.62 11.33
C LEU A 253 15.29 -0.54 9.99
N LEU A 254 14.83 0.39 9.16
CA LEU A 254 15.50 0.83 7.94
C LEU A 254 15.82 2.32 8.02
N ALA A 255 17.05 2.70 7.67
CA ALA A 255 17.40 4.09 7.43
C ALA A 255 16.75 4.63 6.15
N LEU A 256 16.03 5.75 6.24
CA LEU A 256 15.47 6.42 5.08
C LEU A 256 16.62 6.89 4.15
N PRO A 257 16.64 6.48 2.86
CA PRO A 257 17.75 6.80 1.97
C PRO A 257 17.89 8.32 1.72
N SER A 258 19.13 8.83 1.59
CA SER A 258 19.45 10.22 1.18
C SER A 258 18.71 10.62 -0.09
N ARG A 259 18.48 11.92 -0.35
CA ARG A 259 17.91 12.35 -1.65
C ARG A 259 18.72 11.82 -2.82
N GLU A 260 20.04 11.72 -2.69
CA GLU A 260 20.93 11.10 -3.67
C GLU A 260 20.79 9.59 -3.74
N LYS A 261 20.60 8.88 -2.62
CA LYS A 261 20.31 7.43 -2.64
C LYS A 261 18.91 7.16 -3.21
N GLN A 262 17.91 7.98 -2.89
CA GLN A 262 16.57 7.95 -3.50
C GLN A 262 16.65 8.26 -5.00
N ALA A 263 17.40 9.28 -5.40
CA ALA A 263 17.71 9.55 -6.79
C ALA A 263 18.42 8.35 -7.41
N ARG A 264 19.39 7.72 -6.75
CA ARG A 264 20.04 6.48 -7.22
C ARG A 264 19.12 5.25 -7.24
N PHE A 265 18.05 5.24 -6.45
CA PHE A 265 17.00 4.22 -6.51
C PHE A 265 16.01 4.55 -7.64
N LEU A 266 15.73 5.83 -7.93
CA LEU A 266 14.98 6.25 -9.11
C LEU A 266 15.79 6.02 -10.40
N THR A 267 17.11 6.25 -10.38
CA THR A 267 18.08 5.79 -11.39
C THR A 267 18.46 4.32 -11.20
N LYS A 268 17.65 3.51 -10.50
CA LYS A 268 17.57 2.06 -10.76
C LYS A 268 16.44 1.69 -11.70
N PHE A 269 15.50 2.61 -11.90
CA PHE A 269 14.56 2.58 -13.00
C PHE A 269 15.25 3.28 -14.20
N ALA A 270 14.93 2.85 -15.41
CA ALA A 270 15.08 3.64 -16.61
C ALA A 270 13.83 4.53 -16.75
N THR A 271 13.99 5.75 -17.25
CA THR A 271 12.87 6.62 -17.59
C THR A 271 12.79 6.83 -19.08
N VAL A 272 11.58 6.87 -19.63
CA VAL A 272 11.31 7.11 -21.05
C VAL A 272 10.17 8.13 -21.15
N GLU A 273 10.49 9.30 -21.67
CA GLU A 273 9.57 10.43 -21.80
C GLU A 273 9.42 10.82 -23.27
N GLY A 274 8.18 11.07 -23.70
CA GLY A 274 7.89 11.34 -25.09
C GLY A 274 6.52 11.95 -25.36
N THR A 275 6.19 12.06 -26.64
CA THR A 275 4.93 12.62 -27.13
C THR A 275 4.39 11.80 -28.28
N VAL A 276 3.10 11.50 -28.21
CA VAL A 276 2.34 10.82 -29.25
C VAL A 276 1.63 11.86 -30.10
N THR A 277 1.85 11.81 -31.42
CA THR A 277 1.17 12.70 -32.38
C THR A 277 0.51 11.89 -33.49
N ASP A 278 -0.38 12.50 -34.26
CA ASP A 278 -0.76 11.97 -35.57
C ASP A 278 0.29 12.32 -36.64
N ALA A 279 -0.02 11.98 -37.90
CA ALA A 279 0.83 12.27 -39.05
C ALA A 279 0.96 13.76 -39.41
N THR A 280 0.10 14.63 -38.85
CA THR A 280 0.19 16.09 -39.00
C THR A 280 1.04 16.74 -37.91
N GLY A 281 1.35 15.99 -36.84
CA GLY A 281 2.07 16.47 -35.67
C GLY A 281 1.15 16.93 -34.53
N ALA A 282 -0.17 16.75 -34.64
CA ALA A 282 -1.10 17.12 -33.57
C ALA A 282 -1.07 16.07 -32.43
N PRO A 283 -0.98 16.49 -31.16
CA PRO A 283 -0.88 15.58 -30.02
C PRO A 283 -2.13 14.70 -29.88
N GLN A 284 -1.93 13.43 -29.49
CA GLN A 284 -3.00 12.45 -29.38
C GLN A 284 -3.26 12.10 -27.91
N ALA A 285 -4.47 12.34 -27.43
CA ALA A 285 -4.94 11.92 -26.10
C ALA A 285 -5.45 10.47 -26.09
N GLY A 286 -5.49 9.85 -24.90
CA GLY A 286 -6.03 8.51 -24.68
C GLY A 286 -5.10 7.35 -25.10
N MET A 287 -3.90 7.65 -25.58
CA MET A 287 -2.93 6.65 -26.03
C MET A 287 -2.11 6.14 -24.84
N ARG A 288 -1.86 4.83 -24.72
CA ARG A 288 -0.92 4.27 -23.73
C ARG A 288 0.39 3.87 -24.42
N ALA A 289 1.53 4.33 -23.91
CA ALA A 289 2.84 3.86 -24.32
C ALA A 289 3.15 2.50 -23.68
N ALA A 290 3.82 1.62 -24.42
CA ALA A 290 3.89 0.19 -24.11
C ALA A 290 5.29 -0.38 -24.40
N LEU A 291 5.87 -1.12 -23.44
CA LEU A 291 7.16 -1.80 -23.59
C LEU A 291 6.99 -3.29 -23.92
N TYR A 292 7.81 -3.80 -24.84
CA TYR A 292 7.78 -5.18 -25.31
C TYR A 292 9.18 -5.80 -25.40
N GLU A 293 9.29 -7.11 -25.20
CA GLU A 293 10.53 -7.87 -25.45
C GLU A 293 10.76 -8.16 -26.94
N ASN A 294 9.67 -8.25 -27.72
CA ASN A 294 9.71 -8.66 -29.12
C ASN A 294 9.59 -7.49 -30.10
N LYS A 295 10.31 -7.57 -31.23
CA LYS A 295 10.37 -6.51 -32.26
C LYS A 295 9.01 -6.20 -32.88
N ASN A 296 8.14 -7.19 -32.97
CA ASN A 296 6.84 -7.06 -33.62
C ASN A 296 5.85 -6.29 -32.73
N MET A 297 6.16 -6.12 -31.43
CA MET A 297 5.30 -5.46 -30.43
C MET A 297 3.90 -6.08 -30.37
N LEU A 298 3.84 -7.41 -30.58
CA LEU A 298 2.63 -8.22 -30.50
C LEU A 298 2.56 -8.94 -29.15
N GLY A 299 1.35 -9.20 -28.67
CA GLY A 299 1.07 -9.86 -27.39
C GLY A 299 0.86 -8.88 -26.23
N GLU A 300 0.95 -9.39 -25.00
CA GLU A 300 0.84 -8.56 -23.79
C GLU A 300 2.13 -7.73 -23.61
N PRO A 301 2.03 -6.40 -23.43
CA PRO A 301 3.19 -5.57 -23.10
C PRO A 301 3.69 -5.87 -21.68
N LEU A 302 5.00 -5.73 -21.46
CA LEU A 302 5.61 -5.84 -20.14
C LEU A 302 5.16 -4.72 -19.19
N LEU A 303 4.82 -3.57 -19.75
CA LEU A 303 4.50 -2.34 -19.02
C LEU A 303 3.66 -1.42 -19.91
N LEU A 304 2.75 -0.68 -19.27
CA LEU A 304 1.97 0.40 -19.89
C LEU A 304 2.15 1.71 -19.12
N SER A 305 2.13 2.83 -19.83
CA SER A 305 1.95 4.16 -19.24
C SER A 305 0.48 4.42 -18.90
N GLU A 306 0.25 5.52 -18.18
CA GLU A 306 -1.06 6.15 -18.16
C GLU A 306 -1.47 6.62 -19.58
N PRO A 307 -2.78 6.82 -19.84
CA PRO A 307 -3.23 7.40 -21.09
C PRO A 307 -2.69 8.83 -21.25
N THR A 308 -2.28 9.19 -22.45
CA THR A 308 -1.82 10.54 -22.78
C THR A 308 -2.92 11.57 -22.55
N GLY A 309 -2.54 12.74 -22.03
CA GLY A 309 -3.43 13.89 -21.94
C GLY A 309 -3.62 14.61 -23.28
N PRO A 310 -4.34 15.75 -23.31
CA PRO A 310 -4.48 16.60 -24.50
C PRO A 310 -3.17 17.14 -25.08
N ASP A 311 -2.07 17.10 -24.32
CA ASP A 311 -0.73 17.46 -24.78
C ASP A 311 0.04 16.28 -25.41
N GLY A 312 -0.56 15.10 -25.47
CA GLY A 312 -0.02 13.89 -26.09
C GLY A 312 1.15 13.26 -25.34
N LYS A 313 1.51 13.75 -24.13
CA LYS A 313 2.72 13.30 -23.44
C LYS A 313 2.54 12.01 -22.68
N PHE A 314 3.57 11.18 -22.70
CA PHE A 314 3.68 9.97 -21.89
C PHE A 314 4.99 9.96 -21.10
N ASN A 315 4.97 9.22 -19.98
CA ASN A 315 6.15 8.94 -19.16
C ASN A 315 6.08 7.48 -18.72
N ILE A 316 7.19 6.77 -18.88
CA ILE A 316 7.42 5.43 -18.35
C ILE A 316 8.61 5.51 -17.40
N SER A 317 8.43 5.10 -16.15
CA SER A 317 9.50 4.96 -15.16
C SER A 317 9.59 3.49 -14.76
N THR A 318 10.45 2.72 -15.43
CA THR A 318 10.45 1.26 -15.36
C THR A 318 11.72 0.66 -14.77
N SER A 319 11.57 -0.41 -14.01
CA SER A 319 12.68 -1.21 -13.50
C SER A 319 13.07 -2.36 -14.44
N LEU A 320 12.39 -2.49 -15.58
CA LEU A 320 12.73 -3.42 -16.63
C LEU A 320 14.08 -3.05 -17.27
N THR A 321 14.92 -4.07 -17.50
CA THR A 321 16.30 -3.88 -17.99
C THR A 321 16.56 -4.72 -19.23
N GLY A 322 17.24 -4.16 -20.23
CA GLY A 322 17.61 -4.83 -21.47
C GLY A 322 17.12 -4.06 -22.70
N LYS A 323 17.21 -4.72 -23.86
CA LYS A 323 16.80 -4.13 -25.15
C LYS A 323 15.31 -4.36 -25.39
N LEU A 324 14.50 -3.36 -25.06
CA LEU A 324 13.03 -3.40 -25.14
C LEU A 324 12.52 -2.49 -26.25
N TYR A 325 11.43 -2.90 -26.90
CA TYR A 325 10.78 -2.14 -27.96
C TYR A 325 9.65 -1.29 -27.38
N LEU A 326 9.49 -0.07 -27.88
CA LEU A 326 8.50 0.89 -27.43
C LEU A 326 7.46 1.16 -28.53
N GLY A 327 6.20 0.94 -28.20
CA GLY A 327 5.05 1.31 -29.05
C GLY A 327 4.04 2.15 -28.28
N VAL A 328 2.96 2.53 -28.95
CA VAL A 328 1.76 3.13 -28.37
C VAL A 328 0.53 2.45 -28.93
N ARG A 329 -0.50 2.34 -28.10
CA ARG A 329 -1.81 1.78 -28.48
C ARG A 329 -2.94 2.60 -27.89
N GLU A 330 -4.05 2.64 -28.60
CA GLU A 330 -5.32 3.18 -28.10
C GLU A 330 -6.04 2.14 -27.23
N PHE A 331 -6.03 0.86 -27.61
CA PHE A 331 -6.73 -0.21 -26.89
C PHE A 331 -5.78 -1.30 -26.39
N ILE A 332 -6.13 -1.93 -25.26
CA ILE A 332 -5.33 -2.96 -24.58
C ILE A 332 -6.22 -4.19 -24.35
N GLY A 333 -5.64 -5.40 -24.41
CA GLY A 333 -6.33 -6.66 -24.09
C GLY A 333 -6.45 -7.67 -25.22
N GLY A 334 -5.99 -7.34 -26.43
CA GLY A 334 -5.93 -8.26 -27.58
C GLY A 334 -4.98 -7.76 -28.67
N PRO A 335 -4.88 -8.44 -29.82
CA PRO A 335 -4.19 -7.91 -31.01
C PRO A 335 -4.77 -6.54 -31.44
N PRO A 336 -4.02 -5.71 -32.20
CA PRO A 336 -4.56 -4.48 -32.76
C PRO A 336 -5.82 -4.73 -33.62
N SER A 337 -6.88 -3.99 -33.34
CA SER A 337 -8.12 -4.04 -34.14
C SER A 337 -8.01 -3.15 -35.38
N SER A 338 -8.69 -3.49 -36.47
CA SER A 338 -8.83 -2.58 -37.62
C SER A 338 -9.49 -1.27 -37.15
N GLY A 339 -8.92 -0.13 -37.55
CA GLY A 339 -9.31 1.20 -37.06
C GLY A 339 -8.74 1.60 -35.68
N GLU A 340 -8.01 0.74 -34.96
CA GLU A 340 -7.30 1.15 -33.74
C GLU A 340 -6.11 2.05 -34.09
N ARG A 341 -5.91 3.16 -33.35
CA ARG A 341 -4.66 3.92 -33.45
C ARG A 341 -3.51 3.18 -32.77
N VAL A 342 -2.48 2.86 -33.54
CA VAL A 342 -1.21 2.27 -33.06
C VAL A 342 -0.02 3.06 -33.59
N GLY A 343 1.08 3.04 -32.85
CA GLY A 343 2.32 3.68 -33.28
C GLY A 343 3.53 2.95 -32.72
N PHE A 344 4.67 3.10 -33.39
CA PHE A 344 5.93 2.50 -33.00
C PHE A 344 6.96 3.62 -32.86
N ALA A 345 7.79 3.57 -31.82
CA ALA A 345 8.75 4.63 -31.56
C ALA A 345 9.84 4.65 -32.63
N ASP A 346 10.12 5.83 -33.18
CA ASP A 346 11.35 6.05 -33.92
C ASP A 346 12.52 6.14 -32.91
N GLY A 347 13.61 5.43 -33.16
CA GLY A 347 14.71 5.30 -32.21
C GLY A 347 15.74 4.22 -32.61
N PRO A 348 16.75 3.96 -31.77
CA PRO A 348 17.81 2.98 -32.04
C PRO A 348 17.25 1.61 -32.45
N ASP A 349 17.90 0.93 -33.40
CA ASP A 349 17.53 -0.40 -33.90
C ASP A 349 16.02 -0.59 -34.23
N ASN A 350 15.35 0.46 -34.74
CA ASN A 350 13.91 0.55 -35.00
C ASN A 350 13.07 0.48 -33.71
N GLY A 351 13.18 1.51 -32.86
CA GLY A 351 12.35 1.67 -31.66
C GLY A 351 12.74 0.78 -30.48
N ARG A 352 13.97 0.24 -30.50
CA ARG A 352 14.52 -0.63 -29.46
C ARG A 352 15.46 0.15 -28.55
N PHE A 353 14.98 0.43 -27.35
CA PHE A 353 15.73 1.15 -26.32
C PHE A 353 16.45 0.15 -25.42
N ASN A 354 17.75 0.37 -25.21
CA ASN A 354 18.50 -0.37 -24.19
C ASN A 354 18.25 0.29 -22.84
N LEU A 355 17.16 -0.11 -22.18
CA LEU A 355 16.78 0.40 -20.88
C LEU A 355 17.68 -0.24 -19.83
N THR A 356 18.42 0.57 -19.09
CA THR A 356 19.19 0.13 -17.94
C THR A 356 18.99 1.08 -16.77
N PRO A 357 19.22 0.63 -15.52
CA PRO A 357 19.21 1.45 -14.32
C PRO A 357 19.83 2.84 -14.54
N GLY A 358 18.99 3.88 -14.56
CA GLY A 358 19.43 5.27 -14.62
C GLY A 358 19.62 5.88 -16.00
N VAL A 359 19.29 5.16 -17.08
CA VAL A 359 19.11 5.76 -18.40
C VAL A 359 17.84 6.61 -18.40
N ASN A 360 17.95 7.87 -18.78
CA ASN A 360 16.81 8.67 -19.20
C ASN A 360 16.77 8.75 -20.73
N VAL A 361 15.65 8.34 -21.32
CA VAL A 361 15.36 8.46 -22.75
C VAL A 361 14.33 9.58 -22.91
N GLU A 362 14.80 10.78 -23.22
CA GLU A 362 13.94 11.96 -23.38
C GLU A 362 13.61 12.24 -24.85
N GLY A 363 12.50 12.93 -25.08
CA GLY A 363 12.15 13.48 -26.39
C GLY A 363 11.70 12.46 -27.43
N VAL A 364 11.29 11.26 -27.01
CA VAL A 364 10.78 10.23 -27.93
C VAL A 364 9.52 10.75 -28.63
N LYS A 365 9.47 10.63 -29.97
CA LYS A 365 8.29 10.97 -30.77
C LYS A 365 7.71 9.69 -31.36
N ILE A 366 6.39 9.56 -31.28
CA ILE A 366 5.68 8.38 -31.78
C ILE A 366 4.49 8.85 -32.61
N ILE A 367 4.49 8.51 -33.90
CA ILE A 367 3.37 8.81 -34.79
C ILE A 367 2.35 7.68 -34.70
N ALA A 368 1.20 7.96 -34.12
CA ALA A 368 0.05 7.06 -34.13
C ALA A 368 -0.67 7.13 -35.49
N ARG A 369 -1.02 5.95 -36.03
CA ARG A 369 -1.74 5.77 -37.28
C ARG A 369 -2.85 4.74 -37.07
N LEU A 370 -3.92 4.85 -37.84
CA LEU A 370 -4.97 3.84 -37.85
C LEU A 370 -4.42 2.52 -38.42
N THR A 371 -4.73 1.42 -37.74
CA THR A 371 -4.53 0.06 -38.26
C THR A 371 -5.49 -0.15 -39.44
N PRO A 372 -5.05 -0.69 -40.59
CA PRO A 372 -5.86 -0.84 -41.80
C PRO A 372 -7.02 -1.85 -41.66
#